data_AF-A0A832WAT3-F1
#
_entry.id   AF-A0A832WAT3-F1
#
_cell.length_a   1.000
_cell.length_b   1.000
_cell.length_c   1.000
_cell.angle_alpha   90.00
_cell.angle_beta   90.00
_cell.angle_gamma   90.00
#
_symmetry.space_group_name_H-M   'P 1'
#
loop_
_entity.id
_entity.type
_entity.pdbx_description
1 polymer ?
#
loop_
_entity_poly.entity_id
_entity_poly.type
_entity_poly.pdbx_seq_one_letter_code
_entity_poly.pdbx_strand_id
1 'polypeptide(L)'
;TVLHSGDVVSIIPVIHGGGRLCFKVDSKNAELFCIKNQKGKNYDFLTLLRKKFPALVMEGVSPKTITGILHAKKILAQTIYAKKHHLLLAKKTETDILLRFAATTQISGAINAVGIEKFDEFVIIALGNKSALDKIHNHLCPNLT
;
A
#
# COMPACT_ATOMS: atom_id res chain seq x y z
N THR A 1 -9.16 12.77 -25.98
CA THR A 1 -7.75 12.36 -26.09
C THR A 1 -7.58 11.53 -27.34
N VAL A 2 -6.62 11.87 -28.19
CA VAL A 2 -6.25 11.04 -29.35
C VAL A 2 -5.07 10.18 -28.90
N LEU A 3 -5.18 8.85 -29.07
CA LEU A 3 -4.13 7.90 -28.72
C LEU A 3 -3.17 7.74 -29.90
N HIS A 4 -1.88 7.77 -29.62
CA HIS A 4 -0.82 7.57 -30.60
C HIS A 4 -0.15 6.21 -30.45
N SER A 5 0.50 5.75 -31.53
CA SER A 5 1.31 4.54 -31.49
C SER A 5 2.45 4.71 -30.48
N GLY A 6 2.53 3.79 -29.50
CA GLY A 6 3.51 3.85 -28.41
C GLY A 6 2.94 4.33 -27.07
N ASP A 7 1.71 4.84 -27.04
CA ASP A 7 1.07 5.23 -25.79
C ASP A 7 0.76 4.01 -24.90
N VAL A 8 1.18 4.08 -23.64
CA VAL A 8 0.81 3.08 -22.63
C VAL A 8 -0.49 3.50 -21.96
N VAL A 9 -1.59 2.90 -22.40
CA VAL A 9 -2.89 3.07 -21.76
C VAL A 9 -3.00 2.09 -20.59
N SER A 10 -3.07 2.61 -19.37
CA SER A 10 -3.28 1.78 -18.17
C SER A 10 -4.74 1.86 -17.76
N ILE A 11 -5.53 0.85 -18.13
CA ILE A 11 -6.92 0.70 -17.66
C ILE A 11 -6.85 0.23 -16.20
N ILE A 12 -7.31 1.07 -15.27
CA ILE A 12 -7.55 0.68 -13.90
C ILE A 12 -9.03 0.30 -13.82
N PRO A 13 -9.39 -0.99 -13.71
CA PRO A 13 -10.78 -1.33 -13.51
C PRO A 13 -11.25 -0.69 -12.21
N VAL A 14 -12.31 0.14 -12.29
CA VAL A 14 -13.04 0.57 -11.11
C VAL A 14 -13.87 -0.63 -10.66
N ILE A 15 -13.30 -1.40 -9.74
CA ILE A 15 -13.88 -2.65 -9.23
C ILE A 15 -15.12 -2.34 -8.39
N HIS A 16 -16.30 -2.43 -9.00
CA HIS A 16 -17.60 -2.37 -8.32
C HIS A 16 -18.13 -3.78 -7.98
N GLY A 17 -17.27 -4.73 -7.58
CA GLY A 17 -17.71 -6.12 -7.43
C GLY A 17 -16.68 -7.10 -6.87
N GLY A 18 -16.01 -6.77 -5.76
CA GLY A 18 -15.24 -7.77 -4.99
C GLY A 18 -13.94 -8.27 -5.64
N GLY A 19 -13.43 -7.60 -6.67
CA GLY A 19 -12.14 -7.93 -7.27
C GLY A 19 -10.96 -7.48 -6.39
N ARG A 20 -9.99 -8.36 -6.16
CA ARG A 20 -8.80 -8.08 -5.35
C ARG A 20 -7.78 -7.28 -6.15
N LEU A 21 -7.24 -6.19 -5.58
CA LEU A 21 -6.20 -5.40 -6.21
C LEU A 21 -4.80 -5.98 -5.92
N CYS A 22 -4.55 -7.18 -6.46
CA CYS A 22 -3.30 -7.91 -6.28
C CYS A 22 -2.34 -7.69 -7.46
N PHE A 23 -1.05 -7.54 -7.17
CA PHE A 23 -0.02 -7.49 -8.21
C PHE A 23 1.32 -8.04 -7.71
N LYS A 24 2.18 -8.45 -8.64
CA LYS A 24 3.56 -8.86 -8.33
C LYS A 24 4.50 -7.66 -8.41
N VAL A 25 5.42 -7.62 -7.46
CA VAL A 25 6.54 -6.67 -7.43
C VAL A 25 7.81 -7.45 -7.07
N ASP A 26 8.71 -7.59 -8.04
CA ASP A 26 9.88 -8.47 -7.95
C ASP A 26 9.46 -9.90 -7.53
N SER A 27 10.09 -10.46 -6.49
CA SER A 27 9.81 -11.79 -5.94
C SER A 27 8.61 -11.84 -4.98
N LYS A 28 7.91 -10.71 -4.75
CA LYS A 28 6.80 -10.61 -3.77
C LYS A 28 5.47 -10.34 -4.44
N ASN A 29 4.40 -10.68 -3.73
CA ASN A 29 3.05 -10.27 -4.06
C ASN A 29 2.67 -9.05 -3.20
N ALA A 30 1.88 -8.18 -3.77
CA ALA A 30 1.29 -7.02 -3.13
C ALA A 30 -0.23 -7.08 -3.27
N GLU A 31 -0.94 -6.58 -2.26
CA GLU A 31 -2.39 -6.36 -2.32
C GLU A 31 -2.71 -5.00 -1.68
N LEU A 32 -3.62 -4.26 -2.30
CA LEU A 32 -4.16 -3.02 -1.76
C LEU A 32 -5.56 -3.29 -1.19
N PHE A 33 -5.79 -2.86 0.05
CA PHE A 33 -7.10 -2.96 0.71
C PHE A 33 -7.61 -1.56 1.01
N CYS A 34 -8.75 -1.18 0.43
CA CYS A 34 -9.48 0.03 0.81
C CYS A 34 -10.29 -0.26 2.08
N ILE A 35 -10.09 0.57 3.11
CA ILE A 35 -10.67 0.39 4.44
C ILE A 35 -11.35 1.70 4.85
N LYS A 36 -12.56 1.60 5.41
CA LYS A 36 -13.21 2.76 6.05
C LYS A 36 -12.35 3.28 7.19
N ASN A 37 -12.12 4.58 7.19
CA ASN A 37 -11.42 5.23 8.28
C ASN A 37 -12.24 5.14 9.57
N GLN A 38 -11.59 4.70 10.65
CA GLN A 38 -12.06 4.82 12.01
C GLN A 38 -11.25 5.92 12.70
N LYS A 39 -11.76 7.16 12.68
CA LYS A 39 -11.02 8.36 13.10
C LYS A 39 -10.31 8.15 14.44
N GLY A 40 -8.99 8.33 14.45
CA GLY A 40 -8.13 8.19 15.63
C GLY A 40 -7.78 6.75 16.04
N LYS A 41 -8.25 5.73 15.31
CA LYS A 41 -8.00 4.30 15.62
C LYS A 41 -7.23 3.57 14.52
N ASN A 42 -6.95 4.22 13.38
CA ASN A 42 -6.41 3.51 12.21
C ASN A 42 -4.98 3.02 12.43
N TYR A 43 -4.14 3.81 13.10
CA TYR A 43 -2.76 3.37 13.41
C TYR A 43 -2.73 2.24 14.44
N ASP A 44 -3.65 2.24 15.41
CA ASP A 44 -3.80 1.13 16.35
C ASP A 44 -4.28 -0.13 15.63
N PHE A 45 -5.27 0.01 14.75
CA PHE A 45 -5.75 -1.08 13.91
C PHE A 45 -4.63 -1.66 13.02
N LEU A 46 -3.85 -0.81 12.35
CA LEU A 46 -2.69 -1.24 11.56
C LEU A 46 -1.63 -1.93 12.41
N THR A 47 -1.41 -1.45 13.64
CA THR A 47 -0.50 -2.09 14.60
C THR A 47 -0.98 -3.48 15.04
N LEU A 48 -2.28 -3.65 15.27
CA LEU A 48 -2.87 -4.96 15.57
C LEU A 48 -2.75 -5.93 14.39
N LEU A 49 -2.96 -5.46 13.16
CA LEU A 49 -2.76 -6.27 11.96
C LEU A 49 -1.31 -6.74 11.82
N ARG A 50 -0.33 -5.85 12.02
CA ARG A 50 1.11 -6.20 12.00
C ARG A 50 1.46 -7.28 13.03
N LYS A 51 0.90 -7.19 14.24
CA LYS A 51 1.08 -8.22 15.28
C LYS A 51 0.46 -9.56 14.87
N LYS A 52 -0.73 -9.52 14.23
CA LYS A 52 -1.47 -10.72 13.82
C LYS A 52 -0.88 -11.40 12.58
N PHE A 53 -0.31 -10.63 11.66
CA PHE A 53 0.26 -11.12 10.40
C PHE A 53 1.73 -10.68 10.25
N PRO A 54 2.65 -11.14 11.12
CA PRO A 54 4.03 -10.66 11.15
C PRO A 54 4.85 -11.05 9.90
N ALA A 55 4.37 -12.00 9.11
CA ALA A 55 4.97 -12.38 7.83
C ALA A 55 4.71 -11.35 6.70
N LEU A 56 3.79 -10.41 6.91
CA LEU A 56 3.47 -9.34 5.97
C LEU A 56 4.18 -8.05 6.38
N VAL A 57 4.67 -7.32 5.38
CA VAL A 57 5.02 -5.91 5.54
C VAL A 57 3.78 -5.10 5.18
N MET A 58 3.33 -4.21 6.08
CA MET A 58 2.10 -3.45 5.87
C MET A 58 2.30 -1.98 6.15
N GLU A 59 1.87 -1.11 5.25
CA GLU A 59 1.83 0.33 5.50
C GLU A 59 0.48 0.90 5.07
N GLY A 60 -0.01 1.88 5.82
CA GLY A 60 -1.25 2.57 5.52
C GLY A 60 -0.94 3.91 4.85
N VAL A 61 -1.63 4.22 3.76
CA VAL A 61 -1.55 5.54 3.11
C VAL A 61 -2.93 6.06 2.74
N SER A 62 -3.05 7.36 2.55
CA SER A 62 -4.21 7.99 1.95
C SER A 62 -4.49 7.40 0.56
N PRO A 63 -5.76 7.16 0.17
CA PRO A 63 -6.07 6.69 -1.18
C PRO A 63 -5.64 7.70 -2.25
N LYS A 64 -5.65 9.00 -1.92
CA LYS A 64 -5.28 10.09 -2.86
C LYS A 64 -3.82 10.03 -3.32
N THR A 65 -2.97 9.30 -2.61
CA THR A 65 -1.54 9.20 -2.94
C THR A 65 -1.25 8.04 -3.89
N ILE A 66 -2.24 7.19 -4.15
CA ILE A 66 -2.13 6.07 -5.09
C ILE A 66 -2.86 6.42 -6.38
N THR A 67 -2.10 6.88 -7.39
CA THR A 67 -2.65 7.19 -8.73
C THR A 67 -2.94 5.96 -9.58
N GLY A 68 -2.61 4.75 -9.10
CA GLY A 68 -2.91 3.48 -9.74
C GLY A 68 -1.97 2.34 -9.36
N ILE A 69 -2.26 1.13 -9.84
CA ILE A 69 -1.44 -0.07 -9.57
C ILE A 69 0.01 0.14 -10.04
N LEU A 70 0.22 0.73 -11.22
CA LEU A 70 1.57 0.94 -11.74
C LEU A 70 2.38 1.91 -10.86
N HIS A 71 1.74 2.94 -10.32
CA HIS A 71 2.36 3.87 -9.38
C HIS A 71 2.78 3.15 -8.10
N ALA A 72 1.86 2.43 -7.46
CA ALA A 72 2.15 1.65 -6.26
C ALA A 72 3.26 0.62 -6.52
N LYS A 73 3.19 -0.12 -7.63
CA LYS A 73 4.20 -1.10 -8.02
C LYS A 73 5.59 -0.49 -8.15
N LYS A 74 5.71 0.69 -8.78
CA LYS A 74 7.00 1.40 -8.92
C LYS A 74 7.58 1.80 -7.56
N ILE A 75 6.77 2.40 -6.70
CA ILE A 75 7.22 2.80 -5.34
C ILE A 75 7.66 1.58 -4.54
N LEU A 76 6.87 0.50 -4.54
CA LEU A 76 7.20 -0.72 -3.81
C LEU A 76 8.45 -1.41 -4.36
N ALA A 77 8.68 -1.36 -5.68
CA ALA A 77 9.90 -1.86 -6.28
C ALA A 77 11.13 -1.10 -5.76
N GLN A 78 11.02 0.22 -5.58
CA GLN A 78 12.10 1.02 -5.00
C GLN A 78 12.38 0.64 -3.54
N THR A 79 11.35 0.41 -2.71
CA THR A 79 11.53 -0.10 -1.34
C THR A 79 12.20 -1.47 -1.33
N ILE A 80 11.78 -2.40 -2.20
CA ILE A 80 12.35 -3.75 -2.26
C ILE A 80 13.82 -3.70 -2.68
N TYR A 81 14.13 -2.91 -3.70
CA TYR A 81 15.51 -2.66 -4.13
C TYR A 81 16.34 -2.08 -2.98
N ALA A 82 15.86 -1.01 -2.35
CA ALA A 82 16.54 -0.38 -1.24
C ALA A 82 16.76 -1.34 -0.07
N LYS A 83 15.79 -2.19 0.26
CA LYS A 83 15.95 -3.23 1.29
C LYS A 83 17.07 -4.21 0.92
N LYS A 84 17.08 -4.71 -0.32
CA LYS A 84 18.08 -5.68 -0.81
C LYS A 84 19.51 -5.10 -0.78
N HIS A 85 19.64 -3.80 -0.97
CA HIS A 85 20.92 -3.10 -1.05
C HIS A 85 21.27 -2.29 0.20
N HIS A 86 20.52 -2.42 1.31
CA HIS A 86 20.73 -1.67 2.55
C HIS A 86 20.63 -0.14 2.40
N LEU A 87 19.78 0.34 1.49
CA LEU A 87 19.54 1.76 1.15
C LEU A 87 18.15 2.26 1.60
N LEU A 88 17.55 1.65 2.62
CA LEU A 88 16.26 2.11 3.13
C LEU A 88 16.38 3.51 3.72
N LEU A 89 15.38 4.36 3.47
CA LEU A 89 15.25 5.69 4.06
C LEU A 89 14.91 5.64 5.56
N ALA A 90 14.46 4.47 6.04
CA ALA A 90 14.13 4.22 7.43
C ALA A 90 14.57 2.81 7.86
N LYS A 91 14.68 2.60 9.18
CA LYS A 91 15.04 1.29 9.76
C LYS A 91 14.03 0.18 9.40
N LYS A 92 12.75 0.52 9.29
CA LYS A 92 11.67 -0.42 8.96
C LYS A 92 11.22 -0.26 7.52
N THR A 93 10.99 -1.40 6.85
CA THR A 93 10.49 -1.42 5.46
C THR A 93 9.13 -0.70 5.33
N GLU A 94 8.27 -0.83 6.33
CA GLU A 94 6.93 -0.21 6.37
C GLU A 94 7.05 1.33 6.33
N THR A 95 7.92 1.88 7.17
CA THR A 95 8.22 3.32 7.18
C THR A 95 8.90 3.79 5.91
N ASP A 96 9.78 2.98 5.29
CA ASP A 96 10.37 3.32 3.98
C ASP A 96 9.29 3.44 2.88
N ILE A 97 8.26 2.58 2.90
CA ILE A 97 7.10 2.69 1.99
C ILE A 97 6.43 4.05 2.20
N LEU A 98 6.10 4.40 3.44
CA LEU A 98 5.46 5.69 3.77
C LEU A 98 6.27 6.88 3.25
N LEU A 99 7.59 6.88 3.51
CA LEU A 99 8.51 7.93 3.09
C LEU A 99 8.58 8.09 1.57
N ARG A 100 8.60 6.98 0.82
CA ARG A 100 8.63 7.02 -0.65
C ARG A 100 7.33 7.50 -1.26
N PHE A 101 6.17 7.10 -0.72
CA PHE A 101 4.88 7.65 -1.15
C PHE A 101 4.78 9.15 -0.89
N ALA A 102 5.40 9.63 0.19
CA ALA A 102 5.44 11.05 0.52
C ALA A 102 6.57 11.83 -0.16
N ALA A 103 7.46 11.17 -0.90
CA ALA A 103 8.67 11.75 -1.50
C ALA A 103 9.50 12.60 -0.51
N THR A 104 9.65 12.12 0.73
CA THR A 104 10.38 12.82 1.80
C THR A 104 11.19 11.84 2.65
N THR A 105 12.17 12.33 3.39
CA THR A 105 12.91 11.56 4.40
C THR A 105 12.42 11.84 5.83
N GLN A 106 11.54 12.83 6.01
CA GLN A 106 10.99 13.21 7.30
C GLN A 106 9.71 12.41 7.61
N ILE A 107 9.74 11.56 8.64
CA ILE A 107 8.60 10.70 9.02
C ILE A 107 7.37 11.53 9.35
N SER A 108 7.50 12.60 10.13
CA SER A 108 6.39 13.50 10.46
C SER A 108 5.81 14.17 9.21
N GLY A 109 6.69 14.61 8.30
CA GLY A 109 6.31 15.13 6.99
C GLY A 109 5.52 14.11 6.17
N ALA A 110 5.94 12.85 6.16
CA ALA A 110 5.26 11.78 5.45
C ALA A 110 3.88 11.46 6.05
N ILE A 111 3.78 11.32 7.38
CA ILE A 111 2.50 11.13 8.07
C ILE A 111 1.52 12.26 7.73
N ASN A 112 2.01 13.50 7.73
CA ASN A 112 1.19 14.66 7.39
C ASN A 112 0.78 14.68 5.91
N ALA A 113 1.67 14.29 4.98
CA ALA A 113 1.37 14.35 3.56
C ALA A 113 0.47 13.18 3.09
N VAL A 114 0.76 11.96 3.54
CA VAL A 114 0.21 10.72 2.96
C VAL A 114 -0.39 9.76 3.99
N GLY A 115 -0.39 10.10 5.29
CA GLY A 115 -0.89 9.22 6.35
C GLY A 115 -2.41 8.97 6.30
N ILE A 116 -2.85 8.03 7.12
CA ILE A 116 -4.20 7.42 7.05
C ILE A 116 -5.31 8.16 7.79
N GLU A 117 -5.00 9.15 8.63
CA GLU A 117 -6.01 9.78 9.51
C GLU A 117 -6.84 10.88 8.83
N LYS A 118 -6.45 11.34 7.63
CA LYS A 118 -6.98 12.59 7.04
C LYS A 118 -8.24 12.43 6.17
N PHE A 119 -8.62 11.21 5.81
CA PHE A 119 -9.65 10.95 4.78
C PHE A 119 -10.66 9.92 5.27
N ASP A 120 -11.86 9.86 4.68
CA ASP A 120 -12.91 8.93 5.11
C ASP A 120 -12.56 7.45 4.87
N GLU A 121 -11.53 7.20 4.06
CA GLU A 121 -10.98 5.87 3.77
C GLU A 121 -9.45 5.95 3.73
N PHE A 122 -8.81 4.80 3.91
CA PHE A 122 -7.38 4.63 3.71
C PHE A 122 -7.07 3.31 3.01
N VAL A 123 -5.88 3.25 2.41
CA VAL A 123 -5.40 2.04 1.74
C VAL A 123 -4.33 1.38 2.61
N ILE A 124 -4.53 0.11 2.94
CA ILE A 124 -3.47 -0.75 3.43
C ILE A 124 -2.75 -1.37 2.24
N ILE A 125 -1.45 -1.12 2.16
CA ILE A 125 -0.54 -1.79 1.23
C ILE A 125 0.08 -2.97 1.98
N ALA A 126 -0.21 -4.19 1.56
CA ALA A 126 0.41 -5.40 2.13
C ALA A 126 1.37 -6.05 1.14
N LEU A 127 2.56 -6.45 1.60
CA LEU A 127 3.57 -7.17 0.84
C LEU A 127 3.88 -8.52 1.50
N GLY A 128 3.86 -9.60 0.73
CA GLY A 128 4.18 -10.93 1.24
C GLY A 128 4.03 -12.06 0.24
N ASN A 129 4.02 -13.29 0.75
CA ASN A 129 3.65 -14.45 -0.04
C ASN A 129 2.13 -14.51 -0.22
N LYS A 130 1.67 -15.24 -1.24
CA LYS A 130 0.24 -15.30 -1.59
C LYS A 130 -0.62 -15.85 -0.45
N SER A 131 -0.17 -16.91 0.23
CA SER A 131 -0.91 -17.52 1.34
C SER A 131 -1.15 -16.55 2.51
N ALA A 132 -0.17 -15.73 2.86
CA ALA A 132 -0.32 -14.72 3.90
C ALA A 132 -1.27 -13.59 3.46
N LEU A 133 -1.22 -13.18 2.19
CA LEU A 133 -2.16 -12.20 1.62
C LEU A 133 -3.60 -12.74 1.62
N ASP A 134 -3.81 -14.00 1.29
CA ASP A 134 -5.13 -14.64 1.35
C ASP A 134 -5.69 -14.66 2.78
N LYS A 135 -4.84 -14.93 3.78
CA LYS A 135 -5.24 -14.91 5.20
C LYS A 135 -5.67 -13.53 5.67
N ILE A 136 -4.92 -12.47 5.33
CA ILE A 136 -5.31 -11.11 5.71
C ILE A 136 -6.53 -10.64 4.91
N HIS A 137 -6.66 -11.01 3.64
CA HIS A 137 -7.84 -10.71 2.84
C HIS A 137 -9.11 -11.25 3.50
N ASN A 138 -9.12 -12.53 3.87
CA ASN A 138 -10.26 -13.14 4.56
C ASN A 138 -10.57 -12.46 5.90
N HIS A 139 -9.54 -11.97 6.60
CA HIS A 139 -9.72 -11.25 7.85
C HIS A 139 -10.28 -9.83 7.64
N LEU A 140 -9.88 -9.16 6.56
CA LEU A 140 -10.28 -7.79 6.24
C LEU A 140 -11.58 -7.71 5.46
N CYS A 141 -12.03 -8.79 4.81
CA CYS A 141 -13.25 -8.85 4.00
C CYS A 141 -14.47 -8.14 4.62
N PRO A 142 -14.77 -8.27 5.94
CA PRO A 142 -15.88 -7.56 6.57
C PRO A 142 -15.71 -6.02 6.63
N ASN A 143 -14.49 -5.52 6.48
CA ASN A 143 -14.11 -4.12 6.62
C ASN A 143 -13.74 -3.45 5.28
N LEU A 144 -13.82 -4.17 4.16
CA LEU A 144 -13.52 -3.63 2.83
C LEU A 144 -14.67 -2.74 2.33
N THR A 145 -14.32 -1.68 1.61
CA THR A 145 -15.24 -0.75 0.93
C THR A 145 -15.29 -0.97 -0.56
#